data_AF-A0A699WKA0-F1
#
_entry.id   AF-A0A699WKA0-F1
#
_cell.length_a   1.000
_cell.length_b   1.000
_cell.length_c   1.000
_cell.angle_alpha   90.00
_cell.angle_beta   90.00
_cell.angle_gamma   90.00
#
_symmetry.space_group_name_H-M   'P 1'
#
loop_
_entity.id
_entity.type
_entity.pdbx_description
1 polymer ?
#
loop_
_entity_poly.entity_id
_entity_poly.type
_entity_poly.pdbx_seq_one_letter_code
_entity_poly.pdbx_strand_id
1 'polypeptide(L)'
;MNIASHKPQIHYRGKPLEGFDAVIPRIGASVTFYGCAVLRQFEMMGVFPLNESVAIARSRDKLRSLQLLSRRGIGLPVTGFAHSPDDIPDLIQMVNGAPLVIKVLEGTQGIGVVLCETATAAESVI
;
A
#
# COMPACT_ATOMS: atom_id res chain seq x y z
N MET A 1 10.71 -12.30 -18.55
CA MET A 1 11.81 -11.98 -17.60
C MET A 1 12.65 -13.22 -17.47
N ASN A 2 13.98 -13.09 -17.52
CA ASN A 2 14.90 -14.17 -17.19
C ASN A 2 15.51 -13.86 -15.82
N ILE A 3 15.32 -14.74 -14.84
CA ILE A 3 15.78 -14.57 -13.46
C ILE A 3 17.14 -15.22 -13.19
N ALA A 4 17.84 -15.69 -14.23
CA ALA A 4 19.13 -16.34 -14.10
C ALA A 4 20.14 -15.45 -13.37
N SER A 5 20.85 -16.03 -12.40
CA SER A 5 21.74 -15.32 -11.48
C SER A 5 22.87 -14.56 -12.17
N HIS A 6 23.28 -14.97 -13.37
CA HIS A 6 24.44 -14.42 -14.07
C HIS A 6 24.08 -13.34 -15.10
N LYS A 7 22.85 -13.39 -15.64
CA LYS A 7 22.38 -12.47 -16.68
C LYS A 7 20.87 -12.27 -16.56
N PRO A 8 20.39 -11.61 -15.50
CA PRO A 8 18.99 -11.28 -15.37
C PRO A 8 18.57 -10.36 -16.53
N GLN A 9 17.38 -10.57 -17.10
CA GLN A 9 16.90 -9.79 -18.24
C GLN A 9 15.40 -9.51 -18.18
N ILE A 10 15.04 -8.33 -18.68
CA ILE A 10 13.66 -7.98 -19.02
C ILE A 10 13.56 -7.92 -20.55
N HIS A 11 12.47 -8.45 -21.09
CA HIS A 11 12.19 -8.42 -22.52
C HIS A 11 10.90 -7.65 -22.74
N TYR A 12 10.92 -6.73 -23.70
CA TYR A 12 9.75 -5.99 -24.15
C TYR A 12 9.57 -6.19 -25.65
N ARG A 13 8.41 -6.70 -26.05
CA ARG A 13 8.09 -7.03 -27.45
C ARG A 13 9.19 -7.86 -28.15
N GLY A 14 9.69 -8.88 -27.45
CA GLY A 14 10.69 -9.82 -27.96
C GLY A 14 12.13 -9.31 -27.99
N LYS A 15 12.40 -8.10 -27.49
CA LYS A 15 13.75 -7.53 -27.43
C LYS A 15 14.22 -7.37 -25.98
N PRO A 16 15.48 -7.67 -25.65
CA PRO A 16 16.03 -7.40 -24.32
C PRO A 16 16.08 -5.89 -24.08
N LEU A 17 15.75 -5.48 -22.86
CA LEU A 17 15.93 -4.12 -22.37
C LEU A 17 17.32 -4.03 -21.73
N GLU A 18 18.20 -3.20 -22.28
CA GLU A 18 19.60 -3.05 -21.86
C GLU A 18 20.00 -1.57 -21.87
N GLY A 19 21.05 -1.21 -21.13
CA GLY A 19 21.63 0.15 -21.15
C GLY A 19 20.86 1.21 -20.36
N PHE A 20 20.12 0.81 -19.32
CA PHE A 20 19.45 1.76 -18.43
C PHE A 20 20.27 1.98 -17.16
N ASP A 21 20.66 3.22 -16.88
CA ASP A 21 21.32 3.57 -15.62
C ASP A 21 20.31 3.70 -14.47
N ALA A 22 19.08 4.11 -14.78
CA ALA A 22 18.01 4.32 -13.81
C ALA A 22 16.62 3.99 -14.38
N VAL A 23 15.66 3.75 -13.48
CA VAL A 23 14.25 3.50 -13.78
C VAL A 23 13.34 4.33 -12.88
N ILE A 24 12.35 5.01 -13.47
CA ILE A 24 11.34 5.81 -12.76
C ILE A 24 9.99 5.07 -12.80
N PRO A 25 9.68 4.22 -11.80
CA PRO A 25 8.41 3.48 -11.74
C PRO A 25 7.21 4.40 -11.53
N ARG A 26 6.28 4.37 -12.49
CA ARG A 26 4.93 4.97 -12.37
C ARG A 26 3.88 3.86 -12.32
N ILE A 27 3.89 3.11 -11.22
CA ILE A 27 3.05 1.91 -11.06
C ILE A 27 1.65 2.30 -10.55
N GLY A 28 0.64 2.05 -11.39
CA GLY A 28 -0.77 2.22 -11.02
C GLY A 28 -1.20 1.25 -9.92
N ALA A 29 -2.17 1.68 -9.09
CA ALA A 29 -2.63 0.90 -7.93
C ALA A 29 -3.13 -0.51 -8.32
N SER A 30 -3.85 -0.61 -9.44
CA SER A 30 -4.42 -1.87 -9.98
C SER A 30 -3.39 -2.90 -10.42
N VAL A 31 -2.12 -2.52 -10.61
CA VAL A 31 -1.05 -3.39 -11.09
C VAL A 31 0.16 -3.40 -10.17
N THR A 32 -0.05 -3.06 -8.88
CA THR A 32 1.04 -2.91 -7.90
C THR A 32 1.91 -4.15 -7.82
N PHE A 33 1.31 -5.34 -7.71
CA PHE A 33 2.05 -6.60 -7.55
C PHE A 33 3.00 -6.85 -8.74
N TYR A 34 2.45 -6.87 -9.95
CA TYR A 34 3.24 -7.14 -11.16
C TYR A 34 4.21 -5.99 -11.49
N GLY A 35 3.79 -4.74 -11.33
CA GLY A 35 4.64 -3.57 -11.54
C GLY A 35 5.85 -3.56 -10.62
N CYS A 36 5.67 -3.89 -9.33
CA CYS A 36 6.78 -4.03 -8.40
C CYS A 36 7.69 -5.23 -8.73
N ALA A 37 7.14 -6.32 -9.29
CA ALA A 37 7.94 -7.46 -9.73
C ALA A 37 8.85 -7.10 -10.92
N VAL A 38 8.33 -6.36 -11.91
CA VAL A 38 9.13 -5.86 -13.05
C VAL A 38 10.20 -4.87 -12.58
N LEU A 39 9.84 -3.94 -11.69
CA LEU A 39 10.80 -3.00 -11.10
C LEU A 39 11.90 -3.72 -10.32
N ARG A 40 11.55 -4.73 -9.53
CA ARG A 40 12.53 -5.55 -8.81
C ARG A 40 13.49 -6.27 -9.75
N GLN A 41 13.02 -6.66 -10.93
CA GLN A 41 13.90 -7.24 -11.94
C GLN A 41 14.91 -6.21 -12.47
N PHE A 42 14.52 -4.94 -12.64
CA PHE A 42 15.47 -3.86 -12.95
C PHE A 42 16.49 -3.67 -11.82
N GLU A 43 16.06 -3.71 -10.56
CA GLU A 43 16.95 -3.65 -9.39
C GLU A 43 17.97 -4.80 -9.40
N MET A 44 17.53 -6.02 -9.70
CA MET A 44 18.40 -7.20 -9.84
C MET A 44 19.38 -7.10 -11.01
N MET A 45 19.05 -6.30 -12.03
CA MET A 45 19.93 -5.98 -13.16
C MET A 45 20.92 -4.85 -12.84
N GLY A 46 20.90 -4.29 -11.62
CA GLY A 46 21.78 -3.20 -11.18
C GLY A 46 21.29 -1.80 -11.61
N VAL A 47 20.08 -1.68 -12.11
CA VAL A 47 19.50 -0.39 -12.54
C VAL A 47 18.97 0.36 -11.31
N PHE A 48 19.33 1.64 -11.17
CA PHE A 48 18.93 2.46 -10.02
C PHE A 48 17.42 2.79 -10.03
N PRO A 49 16.65 2.43 -8.99
CA PRO A 49 15.21 2.70 -8.94
C PRO A 49 14.88 4.04 -8.24
N LEU A 50 13.90 4.78 -8.77
CA LEU A 50 13.32 5.96 -8.11
C LEU A 50 11.79 5.89 -8.10
N ASN A 51 11.13 5.17 -7.18
CA ASN A 51 11.61 4.58 -5.92
C ASN A 51 11.75 3.04 -5.97
N GLU A 52 12.38 2.45 -4.95
CA GLU A 52 12.52 1.00 -4.80
C GLU A 52 11.17 0.23 -4.76
N SER A 53 11.18 -0.98 -5.30
CA SER A 53 10.04 -1.90 -5.36
C SER A 53 9.49 -2.25 -3.98
N VAL A 54 10.36 -2.45 -3.00
CA VAL A 54 9.98 -2.74 -1.61
C VAL A 54 9.35 -1.53 -0.92
N ALA A 55 9.82 -0.32 -1.23
CA ALA A 55 9.28 0.92 -0.68
C ALA A 55 7.88 1.19 -1.23
N ILE A 56 7.70 1.03 -2.55
CA ILE A 56 6.39 1.17 -3.20
C ILE A 56 5.39 0.16 -2.66
N ALA A 57 5.77 -1.12 -2.56
CA ALA A 57 4.88 -2.15 -2.02
C ALA A 57 4.46 -1.85 -0.58
N ARG A 58 5.39 -1.41 0.28
CA ARG A 58 5.10 -1.01 1.67
C ARG A 58 4.18 0.21 1.75
N SER A 59 4.42 1.24 0.93
CA SER A 59 3.61 2.47 0.95
C SER A 59 2.18 2.27 0.46
N ARG A 60 1.92 1.21 -0.33
CA ARG A 60 0.58 0.87 -0.83
C ARG A 60 -0.27 0.16 0.24
N ASP A 61 0.38 -0.57 1.13
CA ASP A 61 -0.25 -1.16 2.30
C ASP A 61 -0.39 -0.11 3.41
N LYS A 62 -1.60 0.42 3.57
CA LYS A 62 -1.90 1.48 4.54
C LYS A 62 -1.66 1.00 5.98
N LEU A 63 -2.08 -0.22 6.33
CA LEU A 63 -1.88 -0.76 7.68
C LEU A 63 -0.40 -0.87 7.99
N ARG A 64 0.35 -1.52 7.09
CA ARG A 64 1.79 -1.71 7.28
C ARG A 64 2.53 -0.38 7.33
N SER A 65 2.15 0.59 6.51
CA SER A 65 2.73 1.94 6.54
C SER A 65 2.50 2.61 7.88
N LEU A 66 1.27 2.58 8.41
CA LEU A 66 0.94 3.16 9.71
C LEU A 66 1.66 2.44 10.87
N GLN A 67 1.73 1.11 10.83
CA GLN A 67 2.49 0.32 11.80
C GLN A 67 3.99 0.67 11.79
N LEU A 68 4.58 0.89 10.60
CA LEU A 68 5.98 1.29 10.48
C LEU A 68 6.23 2.69 11.04
N LEU A 69 5.32 3.65 10.81
CA LEU A 69 5.38 5.00 11.36
C LEU A 69 5.24 4.98 12.88
N SER A 70 4.24 4.28 13.39
CA SER A 70 3.99 4.09 14.84
C SER A 70 5.20 3.47 15.55
N ARG A 71 5.78 2.40 14.98
CA ARG A 71 6.98 1.74 15.52
C ARG A 71 8.19 2.68 15.63
N ARG A 72 8.23 3.75 14.83
CA ARG A 72 9.30 4.76 14.86
C ARG A 72 8.98 5.96 15.76
N GLY A 73 7.86 5.94 16.48
CA GLY A 73 7.44 7.04 17.35
C GLY A 73 6.97 8.27 16.59
N ILE A 74 6.59 8.13 15.33
CA ILE A 74 6.00 9.23 14.56
C ILE A 74 4.56 9.39 15.03
N GLY A 75 4.18 10.62 15.40
CA GLY A 75 2.82 10.94 15.84
C GLY A 75 1.78 10.59 14.78
N LEU A 76 0.76 9.83 15.19
CA LEU A 76 -0.39 9.44 14.38
C LEU A 76 -1.67 9.73 15.19
N PRO A 77 -2.81 10.00 14.53
CA PRO A 77 -4.10 9.95 15.20
C PRO A 77 -4.33 8.58 15.87
N VAL A 78 -5.12 8.53 16.95
CA VAL A 78 -5.57 7.25 17.51
C VAL A 78 -6.30 6.50 16.41
N THR A 79 -5.77 5.34 16.02
CA THR A 79 -6.20 4.62 14.82
C THR A 79 -6.43 3.16 15.17
N GLY A 80 -7.66 2.69 14.99
CA GLY A 80 -8.05 1.30 15.01
C GLY A 80 -7.99 0.69 13.60
N PHE A 81 -7.85 -0.63 13.52
CA PHE A 81 -7.92 -1.37 12.27
C PHE A 81 -8.69 -2.66 12.51
N ALA A 82 -9.66 -2.96 11.64
CA ALA A 82 -10.49 -4.15 11.74
C ALA A 82 -10.79 -4.72 10.36
N HIS A 83 -11.16 -6.00 10.34
CA HIS A 83 -11.66 -6.72 9.18
C HIS A 83 -12.77 -7.65 9.66
N SER A 84 -14.02 -7.38 9.27
CA SER A 84 -15.21 -8.10 9.75
C SER A 84 -15.25 -8.21 11.28
N PRO A 85 -15.28 -7.07 12.02
CA PRO A 85 -15.28 -7.09 13.48
C PRO A 85 -16.58 -7.72 14.02
N ASP A 86 -16.43 -8.63 14.99
CA ASP A 86 -17.58 -9.22 15.70
C ASP A 86 -18.14 -8.27 16.78
N ASP A 87 -17.35 -7.29 17.23
CA ASP A 87 -17.72 -6.28 18.23
C ASP A 87 -17.37 -4.86 17.73
N ILE A 88 -18.35 -4.23 17.06
CA ILE A 88 -18.22 -2.86 16.53
C ILE A 88 -18.16 -1.81 17.66
N PRO A 89 -19.00 -1.88 18.71
CA PRO A 89 -18.90 -0.95 19.83
C PRO A 89 -17.52 -0.90 20.47
N ASP A 90 -16.87 -2.05 20.70
CA ASP A 90 -15.50 -2.09 21.25
C ASP A 90 -14.50 -1.42 20.31
N LEU A 91 -14.57 -1.69 18.99
CA LEU A 91 -13.73 -1.05 17.99
C LEU A 91 -13.86 0.48 17.99
N ILE A 92 -15.08 1.00 18.12
CA ILE A 92 -15.34 2.45 18.21
C ILE A 92 -14.74 3.03 19.49
N GLN A 93 -14.84 2.32 20.61
CA GLN A 93 -14.24 2.74 21.88
C GLN A 93 -12.70 2.73 21.84
N MET A 94 -12.08 1.80 21.12
CA MET A 94 -10.61 1.77 20.93
C MET A 94 -10.05 3.06 20.33
N VAL A 95 -10.87 3.82 19.60
CA VAL A 95 -10.49 5.10 18.97
C VAL A 95 -11.11 6.33 19.66
N ASN A 96 -11.54 6.17 20.91
CA ASN A 96 -12.17 7.20 21.76
C ASN A 96 -13.59 7.64 21.33
N GLY A 97 -14.30 6.82 20.55
CA GLY A 97 -15.68 7.12 20.14
C GLY A 97 -15.81 8.13 19.01
N ALA A 98 -17.05 8.53 18.73
CA ALA A 98 -17.37 9.53 17.72
C ALA A 98 -17.13 10.97 18.24
N PRO A 99 -16.81 11.94 17.36
CA PRO A 99 -16.73 11.82 15.90
C PRO A 99 -15.45 11.11 15.42
N LEU A 100 -15.59 10.23 14.43
CA LEU A 100 -14.48 9.43 13.90
C LEU A 100 -14.46 9.37 12.37
N VAL A 101 -13.29 9.10 11.81
CA VAL A 101 -13.11 8.99 10.34
C VAL A 101 -12.85 7.53 9.98
N ILE A 102 -13.71 6.96 9.15
CA ILE A 102 -13.60 5.60 8.64
C ILE A 102 -12.91 5.64 7.27
N LYS A 103 -11.90 4.80 7.08
CA LYS A 103 -11.19 4.66 5.80
C LYS A 103 -11.24 3.21 5.33
N VAL A 104 -12.03 2.95 4.29
CA VAL A 104 -12.10 1.62 3.69
C VAL A 104 -10.82 1.38 2.87
N LEU A 105 -10.20 0.21 3.07
CA LEU A 105 -8.93 -0.11 2.41
C LEU A 105 -9.09 -0.38 0.92
N GLU A 106 -10.17 -1.06 0.56
CA GLU A 106 -10.56 -1.42 -0.80
C GLU A 106 -11.96 -0.89 -1.09
N GLY A 107 -12.08 0.01 -2.06
CA GLY A 107 -13.37 0.54 -2.50
C GLY A 107 -13.26 1.09 -3.92
N THR A 108 -14.24 0.79 -4.76
CA THR A 108 -14.50 1.53 -6.00
C THR A 108 -15.59 2.57 -5.71
N GLN A 109 -15.71 3.61 -6.55
CA GLN A 109 -16.87 4.52 -6.55
C GLN A 109 -17.10 5.33 -5.24
N GLY A 110 -16.05 5.93 -4.66
CA GLY A 110 -16.21 7.07 -3.74
C GLY A 110 -16.41 6.78 -2.24
N ILE A 111 -16.48 5.51 -1.81
CA ILE A 111 -16.61 5.13 -0.38
C ILE A 111 -15.22 4.98 0.28
N GLY A 112 -14.31 5.94 0.04
CA GLY A 112 -12.91 5.82 0.47
C GLY A 112 -12.65 6.33 1.89
N VAL A 113 -13.38 7.38 2.29
CA VAL A 113 -13.21 8.09 3.57
C VAL A 113 -14.56 8.67 3.97
N VAL A 114 -15.03 8.38 5.19
CA VAL A 114 -16.31 8.88 5.72
C VAL A 114 -16.08 9.48 7.09
N LEU A 115 -16.67 10.65 7.35
CA LEU A 115 -16.78 11.22 8.69
C LEU A 115 -18.08 10.72 9.32
N CYS A 116 -17.99 10.10 10.48
CA CYS A 116 -19.13 9.65 11.27
C CYS A 116 -19.22 10.53 12.52
N GLU A 117 -20.22 11.41 12.57
CA GLU A 117 -20.41 12.34 13.69
C GLU A 117 -20.94 11.66 14.96
N THR A 118 -21.61 10.50 14.81
CA THR A 118 -22.20 9.73 15.92
C THR A 118 -21.75 8.27 15.88
N ALA A 119 -21.81 7.58 17.02
CA ALA A 119 -21.50 6.15 17.10
C ALA A 119 -22.44 5.31 16.21
N THR A 120 -23.74 5.63 16.20
CA THR A 120 -24.73 4.97 15.33
C THR A 120 -24.41 5.13 13.84
N ALA A 121 -23.90 6.31 13.45
CA ALA A 121 -23.46 6.54 12.07
C ALA A 121 -22.20 5.72 11.73
N ALA A 122 -21.29 5.52 12.69
CA ALA A 122 -20.13 4.67 12.51
C ALA A 122 -20.51 3.18 12.41
N GLU A 123 -21.39 2.69 13.30
CA GLU A 123 -21.92 1.32 13.28
C GLU A 123 -22.64 0.97 11.97
N SER A 124 -23.28 1.96 11.33
CA SER A 124 -23.97 1.74 10.05
C SER A 124 -23.02 1.59 8.86
N VAL A 125 -21.75 1.99 9.02
CA VAL A 125 -20.73 1.98 7.95
C VAL A 125 -19.75 0.82 8.08
N ILE A 126 -19.50 0.36 9.31
CA ILE A 126 -18.58 -0.76 9.63
C ILE A 126 -19.29 -2.10 9.38
#